data_AF-A0A815WXQ0-F1
#
_entry.id   AF-A0A815WXQ0-F1
#
_cell.length_a   1.000
_cell.length_b   1.000
_cell.length_c   1.000
_cell.angle_alpha   90.00
_cell.angle_beta   90.00
_cell.angle_gamma   90.00
#
_symmetry.space_group_name_H-M   'P 1'
#
loop_
_entity.id
_entity.type
_entity.pdbx_description
1 polymer ?
#
loop_
_entity_poly.entity_id
_entity_poly.type
_entity_poly.pdbx_seq_one_letter_code
_entity_poly.pdbx_strand_id
1 'polypeptide(L)'
;MYSHPISEPRDTYWNSTQFLAWLYNDSPVKDTVIDKRSWAYRPTANIDDYMTTEELLKEVVTTISTGGNALVNVGPNLHGKIAPIFQERLRQMGSWLQVNGEGIYATIPWKYQNDTINSDV
;
A
#
# COMPACT_ATOMS: atom_id res chain seq x y z
N MET A 1 42.42 -14.51 5.72
CA MET A 1 41.16 -14.22 5.00
C MET A 1 40.05 -14.88 5.82
N TYR A 2 39.36 -14.13 6.68
CA TYR A 2 38.30 -14.68 7.54
C TYR A 2 36.93 -14.36 6.93
N SER A 3 36.32 -15.36 6.30
CA SER A 3 34.90 -15.31 5.92
C SER A 3 34.06 -15.57 7.17
N HIS A 4 33.46 -14.53 7.73
CA HIS A 4 32.38 -14.71 8.70
C HIS A 4 31.11 -15.12 7.93
N PRO A 5 30.41 -16.20 8.29
CA PRO A 5 29.08 -16.46 7.79
C PRO A 5 28.16 -15.40 8.40
N ILE A 6 27.50 -14.61 7.55
CA ILE A 6 26.38 -13.76 7.97
C ILE A 6 25.26 -14.68 8.47
N SER A 7 25.20 -14.93 9.78
CA SER A 7 24.05 -15.61 10.36
C SER A 7 22.83 -14.72 10.16
N GLU A 8 21.83 -15.21 9.44
CA GLU A 8 20.59 -14.47 9.27
C GLU A 8 20.04 -14.04 10.65
N PRO A 9 19.72 -12.75 10.83
CA PRO A 9 19.21 -12.27 12.10
C PRO A 9 17.89 -12.97 12.42
N ARG A 10 17.77 -13.46 13.67
CA ARG A 10 16.52 -14.05 14.19
C ARG A 10 15.39 -13.01 14.14
N ASP A 11 14.15 -13.47 14.01
CA ASP A 11 12.91 -12.66 13.98
C ASP A 11 12.81 -11.63 15.11
N THR A 12 13.38 -11.96 16.27
CA THR A 12 13.49 -11.10 17.46
C THR A 12 14.40 -9.87 17.27
N TYR A 13 15.38 -9.91 16.37
CA TYR A 13 16.33 -8.81 16.12
C TYR A 13 15.63 -7.55 15.59
N TRP A 14 14.64 -7.73 14.72
CA TRP A 14 13.84 -6.65 14.15
C TRP A 14 12.57 -6.35 14.95
N ASN A 15 12.31 -7.14 16.00
CA ASN A 15 11.01 -7.20 16.67
C ASN A 15 9.85 -7.45 15.67
N SER A 16 10.11 -8.24 14.63
CA SER A 16 9.23 -8.35 13.45
C SER A 16 7.82 -8.78 13.80
N THR A 17 7.64 -9.69 14.76
CA THR A 17 6.32 -10.17 15.16
C THR A 17 5.45 -9.05 15.73
N GLN A 18 6.02 -8.15 16.54
CA GLN A 18 5.28 -7.02 17.10
C GLN A 18 5.04 -5.95 16.04
N PHE A 19 6.04 -5.68 15.18
CA PHE A 19 5.88 -4.76 14.06
C PHE A 19 4.78 -5.22 13.09
N LEU A 20 4.75 -6.50 12.72
CA LEU A 20 3.73 -7.07 11.85
C LEU A 20 2.35 -7.06 12.50
N ALA A 21 2.26 -7.34 13.80
CA ALA A 21 1.01 -7.25 14.53
C ALA A 21 0.47 -5.80 14.54
N TRP A 22 1.33 -4.81 14.80
CA TRP A 22 0.96 -3.40 14.71
C TRP A 22 0.61 -2.99 13.27
N LEU A 23 1.40 -3.44 12.28
CA LEU A 23 1.18 -3.15 10.87
C LEU A 23 -0.18 -3.66 10.40
N TYR A 24 -0.59 -4.83 10.89
CA TYR A 24 -1.88 -5.44 10.54
C TYR A 24 -3.06 -4.82 11.29
N ASN A 25 -2.88 -4.46 12.57
CA ASN A 25 -3.99 -4.05 13.42
C ASN A 25 -4.18 -2.53 13.49
N ASP A 26 -3.10 -1.76 13.51
CA ASP A 26 -3.11 -0.36 13.97
C ASP A 26 -2.50 0.62 12.96
N SER A 27 -1.73 0.14 11.99
CA SER A 27 -1.05 1.03 11.03
C SER A 27 -2.04 1.83 10.18
N PRO A 28 -1.73 3.09 9.87
CA PRO A 28 -2.54 3.91 8.96
C PRO A 28 -2.60 3.35 7.53
N VAL A 29 -1.66 2.48 7.14
CA VAL A 29 -1.63 1.84 5.81
C VAL A 29 -2.09 0.38 5.83
N LYS A 30 -2.66 -0.09 6.94
CA LYS A 30 -3.13 -1.49 7.07
C LYS A 30 -4.21 -1.85 6.04
N ASP A 31 -4.92 -0.82 5.56
CA ASP A 31 -6.01 -0.91 4.59
C ASP A 31 -5.55 -0.60 3.14
N THR A 32 -4.26 -0.30 2.91
CA THR A 32 -3.69 -0.11 1.56
C THR A 32 -3.45 -1.46 0.86
N VAL A 33 -4.50 -2.26 0.80
CA VAL A 33 -4.57 -3.58 0.15
C VAL A 33 -5.65 -3.53 -0.92
N ILE A 34 -5.37 -4.07 -2.12
CA ILE A 34 -6.38 -4.06 -3.19
C ILE A 34 -7.62 -4.87 -2.79
N ASP A 35 -7.47 -5.93 -1.97
CA ASP A 35 -8.59 -6.60 -1.29
C ASP A 35 -8.79 -5.94 0.08
N LYS A 36 -9.94 -5.28 0.28
CA LYS A 36 -10.29 -4.54 1.51
C LYS A 36 -10.35 -5.42 2.76
N ARG A 37 -10.35 -6.74 2.60
CA ARG A 37 -10.54 -7.69 3.72
C ARG A 37 -9.33 -8.59 3.98
N SER A 38 -8.29 -8.55 3.14
CA SER A 38 -7.19 -9.51 3.25
C SER A 38 -5.92 -9.07 2.52
N TRP A 39 -4.78 -9.38 3.11
CA TRP A 39 -3.47 -9.28 2.45
C TRP A 39 -3.19 -10.45 1.51
N ALA A 40 -3.76 -11.62 1.80
CA ALA A 40 -3.64 -12.81 0.97
C ALA A 40 -4.78 -12.90 -0.04
N TYR A 41 -4.53 -13.58 -1.16
CA TYR A 41 -5.56 -13.84 -2.17
C TYR A 41 -6.72 -14.65 -1.59
N ARG A 42 -7.95 -14.17 -1.78
CA ARG A 42 -9.19 -14.87 -1.42
C ARG A 42 -9.95 -15.31 -2.69
N PRO A 43 -10.03 -16.63 -2.98
CA PRO A 43 -10.77 -17.11 -4.15
C PRO A 43 -12.28 -16.90 -4.06
N THR A 44 -12.82 -16.68 -2.85
CA THR A 44 -14.25 -16.47 -2.59
C THR A 44 -14.63 -14.99 -2.43
N ALA A 45 -13.70 -14.06 -2.69
CA ALA A 45 -13.97 -12.64 -2.58
C ALA A 45 -14.93 -12.16 -3.67
N ASN A 46 -15.85 -11.28 -3.31
CA ASN A 46 -16.71 -10.60 -4.27
C ASN A 46 -15.99 -9.40 -4.89
N ILE A 47 -16.45 -8.93 -6.05
CA ILE A 47 -15.83 -7.78 -6.72
C ILE A 47 -15.83 -6.52 -5.83
N ASP A 48 -16.90 -6.33 -5.05
CA ASP A 48 -17.07 -5.19 -4.13
C ASP A 48 -16.15 -5.24 -2.90
N ASP A 49 -15.55 -6.40 -2.63
CA ASP A 49 -14.51 -6.51 -1.60
C ASP A 49 -13.17 -5.94 -2.08
N TYR A 50 -13.01 -5.68 -3.38
CA TYR A 50 -11.80 -5.06 -3.92
C TYR A 50 -11.96 -3.54 -4.01
N MET A 51 -10.87 -2.82 -3.77
CA MET A 51 -10.83 -1.39 -4.05
C MET A 51 -11.04 -1.13 -5.55
N THR A 52 -11.80 -0.09 -5.84
CA THR A 52 -11.81 0.48 -7.20
C THR A 52 -10.47 1.18 -7.45
N THR A 53 -10.19 1.51 -8.72
CA THR A 53 -8.98 2.25 -9.05
C THR A 53 -9.01 3.66 -8.44
N GLU A 54 -10.18 4.28 -8.38
CA GLU A 54 -10.38 5.59 -7.75
C GLU A 54 -10.08 5.55 -6.25
N GLU A 55 -10.54 4.50 -5.55
CA GLU A 55 -10.23 4.30 -4.12
C GLU A 55 -8.72 4.12 -3.91
N LEU A 56 -8.05 3.31 -4.74
CA LEU A 56 -6.61 3.11 -4.68
C LEU A 56 -5.82 4.40 -4.94
N LEU A 57 -6.22 5.16 -5.96
CA LEU A 57 -5.57 6.43 -6.28
C LEU A 57 -5.75 7.46 -5.17
N LYS A 58 -6.94 7.52 -4.57
CA LYS A 58 -7.21 8.40 -3.43
C LYS A 58 -6.28 8.07 -2.27
N GLU A 59 -6.14 6.79 -1.92
CA GLU A 59 -5.25 6.34 -0.85
C GLU A 59 -3.79 6.72 -1.10
N VAL A 60 -3.29 6.47 -2.33
CA VAL A 60 -1.93 6.84 -2.73
C VAL A 60 -1.74 8.36 -2.64
N VAL A 61 -2.64 9.15 -3.23
CA VAL A 61 -2.52 10.61 -3.27
C VAL A 61 -2.56 11.20 -1.86
N THR A 62 -3.47 10.75 -1.00
CA THR A 62 -3.56 11.20 0.40
C THR A 62 -2.30 10.82 1.19
N THR A 63 -1.76 9.63 0.98
CA THR A 63 -0.53 9.19 1.66
C THR A 63 0.68 10.05 1.24
N ILE A 64 0.85 10.28 -0.06
CA ILE A 64 1.96 11.08 -0.58
C ILE A 64 1.82 12.56 -0.19
N SER A 65 0.60 13.12 -0.21
CA SER A 65 0.37 14.53 0.13
C SER A 65 0.72 14.86 1.59
N THR A 66 0.70 13.85 2.46
CA THR A 66 1.07 13.95 3.89
C THR A 66 2.52 13.53 4.17
N GLY A 67 3.29 13.18 3.14
CA GLY A 67 4.72 12.89 3.22
C GLY A 67 5.05 11.43 3.50
N GLY A 68 4.05 10.56 3.43
CA GLY A 68 4.22 9.13 3.51
C GLY A 68 4.69 8.51 2.19
N ASN A 69 4.83 7.18 2.21
CA ASN A 69 4.98 6.36 1.01
C ASN A 69 3.86 5.32 0.98
N ALA A 70 3.31 5.05 -0.20
CA ALA A 70 2.23 4.09 -0.36
C ALA A 70 2.79 2.72 -0.73
N LEU A 71 2.36 1.67 -0.02
CA LEU A 71 2.69 0.29 -0.32
C LEU A 71 1.40 -0.45 -0.69
N VAL A 72 1.23 -0.78 -1.97
CA VAL A 72 0.06 -1.54 -2.44
C VAL A 72 0.39 -3.02 -2.44
N ASN A 73 -0.28 -3.80 -1.60
CA ASN A 73 -0.07 -5.24 -1.53
C ASN A 73 -0.96 -6.03 -2.50
N VAL A 74 -0.39 -7.09 -3.07
CA VAL A 74 -1.04 -8.03 -3.99
C VAL A 74 -0.64 -9.46 -3.65
N GLY A 75 -1.62 -10.26 -3.25
CA GLY A 75 -1.42 -11.70 -2.99
C GLY A 75 -1.51 -12.54 -4.27
N PRO A 76 -0.50 -13.36 -4.61
CA PRO A 76 -0.65 -14.37 -5.66
C PRO A 76 -1.63 -15.47 -5.21
N ASN A 77 -2.23 -16.15 -6.19
CA ASN A 77 -3.03 -17.34 -5.92
C ASN A 77 -2.15 -18.55 -5.58
N LEU A 78 -2.78 -19.70 -5.29
CA LEU A 78 -2.08 -20.95 -4.92
C LEU A 78 -1.09 -21.48 -5.97
N HIS A 79 -1.16 -20.98 -7.21
CA HIS A 79 -0.23 -21.31 -8.30
C HIS A 79 0.84 -20.24 -8.50
N GLY A 80 0.98 -19.28 -7.59
CA GLY A 80 1.94 -18.18 -7.68
C GLY A 80 1.55 -17.11 -8.71
N LYS A 81 0.31 -17.11 -9.24
CA LYS A 81 -0.13 -16.14 -10.25
C LYS A 81 -0.91 -14.99 -9.62
N ILE A 82 -0.63 -13.77 -10.05
CA ILE A 82 -1.43 -12.59 -9.67
C ILE A 82 -2.81 -12.71 -10.32
N ALA A 83 -3.88 -12.58 -9.53
CA ALA A 83 -5.25 -12.68 -10.02
C ALA A 83 -5.58 -11.57 -11.04
N PRO A 84 -6.45 -11.81 -12.04
CA PRO A 84 -6.76 -10.84 -13.09
C PRO A 84 -7.22 -9.48 -12.57
N ILE A 85 -8.03 -9.46 -11.50
CA ILE A 85 -8.52 -8.21 -10.89
C ILE A 85 -7.38 -7.34 -10.36
N PHE A 86 -6.37 -7.93 -9.70
CA PHE A 86 -5.20 -7.20 -9.24
C PHE A 86 -4.39 -6.66 -10.41
N GLN A 87 -4.22 -7.46 -11.48
CA GLN A 87 -3.54 -7.00 -12.69
C GLN A 87 -4.27 -5.82 -13.34
N GLU A 88 -5.60 -5.86 -13.39
CA GLU A 88 -6.41 -4.79 -13.95
C GLU A 88 -6.22 -3.48 -13.17
N ARG A 89 -6.33 -3.53 -11.83
CA ARG A 89 -6.12 -2.36 -10.97
C ARG A 89 -4.72 -1.78 -11.10
N LEU A 90 -3.69 -2.63 -11.08
CA LEU A 90 -2.30 -2.19 -11.26
C LEU A 90 -2.06 -1.55 -12.63
N ARG A 91 -2.65 -2.09 -13.71
CA ARG A 91 -2.54 -1.49 -15.04
C ARG A 91 -3.24 -0.13 -15.11
N GLN A 92 -4.45 -0.03 -14.55
CA GLN A 92 -5.21 1.24 -14.52
C GLN A 92 -4.46 2.32 -13.72
N MET A 93 -3.91 1.97 -12.55
CA MET A 93 -3.03 2.87 -11.80
C MET A 93 -1.78 3.26 -12.60
N GLY A 94 -1.12 2.30 -13.24
CA GLY A 94 0.05 2.55 -14.08
C GLY A 94 -0.24 3.53 -15.21
N SER A 95 -1.37 3.38 -15.90
CA SER A 95 -1.82 4.31 -16.94
C SER A 95 -2.09 5.71 -16.38
N TRP A 96 -2.68 5.82 -15.19
CA TRP A 96 -2.90 7.13 -14.55
C TRP A 96 -1.57 7.79 -14.14
N LEU A 97 -0.65 7.02 -13.57
CA LEU A 97 0.69 7.49 -13.15
C LEU A 97 1.57 7.88 -14.34
N GLN A 98 1.34 7.32 -15.53
CA GLN A 98 2.04 7.75 -16.74
C GLN A 98 1.76 9.23 -17.08
N VAL A 99 0.56 9.71 -16.75
CA VAL A 99 0.14 11.10 -17.01
C VAL A 99 0.42 12.00 -15.81
N ASN A 100 0.19 11.51 -14.59
CA ASN A 100 0.18 12.34 -13.37
C ASN A 100 1.39 12.10 -12.46
N GLY A 101 2.34 11.27 -12.88
CA GLY A 101 3.45 10.80 -12.04
C GLY A 101 4.36 11.92 -11.52
N GLU A 102 4.49 13.04 -12.23
CA GLU A 102 5.26 14.20 -11.77
C GLU A 102 4.71 14.81 -10.46
N GLY A 103 3.41 14.67 -10.21
CA GLY A 103 2.77 15.08 -8.96
C GLY A 103 2.94 14.08 -7.80
N ILE A 104 3.56 12.94 -8.05
CA ILE A 104 3.69 11.82 -7.10
C ILE A 104 5.15 11.52 -6.80
N TYR A 105 5.97 11.30 -7.83
CA TYR A 105 7.34 10.86 -7.66
C TYR A 105 8.24 11.99 -7.19
N ALA A 106 9.00 11.74 -6.12
CA ALA A 106 9.96 12.70 -5.54
C ALA A 106 9.35 14.05 -5.14
N THR A 107 8.02 14.09 -4.94
CA THR A 107 7.36 15.26 -4.39
C THR A 107 7.51 15.29 -2.86
N ILE A 108 7.28 16.46 -2.29
CA ILE A 108 7.26 16.67 -0.85
C ILE A 108 5.94 17.34 -0.48
N PRO A 109 5.42 17.12 0.73
CA PRO A 109 4.25 17.83 1.22
C PRO A 109 4.42 19.33 1.09
N TRP A 110 3.33 20.01 0.72
CA TRP A 110 3.33 21.46 0.74
C TRP A 110 3.40 21.96 2.19
N LYS A 111 4.05 23.11 2.39
CA LYS A 111 4.29 23.69 3.74
C LYS A 111 3.02 24.02 4.51
N TYR A 112 1.92 24.31 3.80
CA TYR A 112 0.63 24.67 4.37
C TYR A 112 -0.44 23.74 3.82
N GLN A 113 -0.83 22.75 4.60
CA GLN A 113 -1.98 21.92 4.25
C GLN A 113 -3.23 22.72 4.59
N ASN A 114 -3.92 23.25 3.57
CA ASN A 114 -5.23 23.88 3.77
C ASN A 114 -6.26 22.76 4.02
N ASP A 115 -6.27 22.24 5.25
CA ASP A 115 -7.39 21.45 5.73
C ASP A 115 -8.52 22.44 6.02
N THR A 116 -9.35 22.73 5.03
CA THR A 116 -10.64 23.40 5.27
C THR A 116 -11.58 22.42 5.97
N ILE A 117 -11.30 22.13 7.25
CA ILE A 117 -12.38 21.87 8.18
C ILE A 117 -13.03 23.22 8.40
N ASN A 118 -14.08 23.46 7.62
CA ASN A 118 -14.87 24.68 7.71
C ASN A 118 -15.32 24.89 9.16
N SER A 119 -14.97 26.03 9.77
CA SER A 119 -15.59 26.43 11.04
C SER A 119 -16.52 27.63 10.90
N ASP A 120 -16.46 28.47 9.86
CA ASP A 120 -17.36 29.62 9.68
C ASP A 120 -17.36 30.17 8.23
N VAL A 121 -18.14 29.55 7.33
CA VAL A 121 -18.79 30.21 6.17
C VAL A 121 -20.27 29.87 6.21
#